data_AF-A0A842URS8-F1
#
_entry.id   AF-A0A842URS8-F1
#
_cell.length_a   1.000
_cell.length_b   1.000
_cell.length_c   1.000
_cell.angle_alpha   90.00
_cell.angle_beta   90.00
_cell.angle_gamma   90.00
#
_symmetry.space_group_name_H-M   'P 1'
#
loop_
_entity.id
_entity.type
_entity.pdbx_description
1 polymer ?
#
loop_
_entity_poly.entity_id
_entity_poly.type
_entity_poly.pdbx_seq_one_letter_code
_entity_poly.pdbx_strand_id
1 'polypeptide(L)'
;MDVDEKYLEELFSLPVNLQVAAVIDGHKFYSSDKLKQSFIKAFRKEGRGQPVADDVEKMVEKEIITPCYLNKGLIRFLMHRTFGGANKTIMGFYHMKIKKIYVLIDNNINIFGTGSSDMLISTTMHECMHLLAGTKSSKFLSIFRKTVEDYYKHAFQNIFLLKSKPKDVSNIVDYLIKFENKGSSDINKSLTQYFKLLEGEFKDMTRFDEADFQKMLTGYIVAIKLLLTNFDVFVKTARKFVHVIGGFRKAYQQTFGERNTFTTPIQEAVYPSEIICVYSELKPTDSKIKRAFKALS
;
A
#
# COMPACT_ATOMS: atom_id res chain seq x y z
N MET A 1 14.04 -37.16 5.60
CA MET A 1 13.93 -35.69 5.57
C MET A 1 13.01 -35.42 4.39
N ASP A 2 11.71 -35.56 4.65
CA ASP A 2 10.68 -35.53 3.61
C ASP A 2 10.54 -34.11 3.09
N VAL A 3 10.68 -33.99 1.78
CA VAL A 3 10.56 -32.75 1.03
C VAL A 3 9.11 -32.30 1.11
N ASP A 4 8.91 -31.14 1.71
CA ASP A 4 7.66 -30.40 1.95
C ASP A 4 6.92 -29.98 0.66
N GLU A 5 6.96 -30.78 -0.40
CA GLU A 5 6.41 -30.51 -1.74
C GLU A 5 4.87 -30.54 -1.83
N LYS A 6 4.14 -30.63 -0.71
CA LYS A 6 2.67 -30.48 -0.65
C LYS A 6 2.24 -29.00 -0.62
N TYR A 7 2.86 -28.17 -1.44
CA TYR A 7 2.55 -26.75 -1.58
C TYR A 7 1.29 -26.57 -2.41
N LEU A 8 0.22 -26.05 -1.79
CA LEU A 8 -0.84 -25.25 -2.43
C LEU A 8 -1.54 -25.80 -3.70
N GLU A 9 -1.40 -27.09 -4.06
CA GLU A 9 -2.05 -27.68 -5.25
C GLU A 9 -3.56 -27.43 -5.29
N GLU A 10 -4.20 -27.16 -4.14
CA GLU A 10 -5.62 -26.83 -4.07
C GLU A 10 -5.97 -25.35 -4.31
N LEU A 11 -5.08 -24.39 -4.01
CA LEU A 11 -5.29 -22.96 -4.31
C LEU A 11 -5.23 -22.69 -5.83
N PHE A 12 -4.66 -23.64 -6.57
CA PHE A 12 -4.51 -23.66 -8.03
C PHE A 12 -5.18 -24.88 -8.67
N SER A 13 -6.00 -25.63 -7.90
CA SER A 13 -6.83 -26.70 -8.46
C SER A 13 -7.94 -26.11 -9.33
N LEU A 14 -8.41 -26.86 -10.34
CA LEU A 14 -9.47 -26.42 -11.24
C LEU A 14 -10.65 -25.85 -10.43
N PRO A 15 -11.11 -24.62 -10.73
CA PRO A 15 -12.12 -23.97 -9.92
C PRO A 15 -13.47 -24.70 -10.05
N VAL A 16 -13.90 -25.35 -8.97
CA VAL A 16 -15.22 -26.01 -8.87
C VAL A 16 -16.15 -25.11 -8.05
N ASN A 17 -17.44 -25.05 -8.42
CA ASN A 17 -18.49 -24.32 -7.69
C ASN A 17 -18.21 -22.81 -7.50
N LEU A 18 -17.67 -22.14 -8.53
CA LEU A 18 -17.49 -20.70 -8.48
C LEU A 18 -18.82 -19.97 -8.38
N GLN A 19 -18.89 -19.02 -7.46
CA GLN A 19 -19.99 -18.09 -7.31
C GLN A 19 -19.50 -16.66 -7.54
N VAL A 20 -20.39 -15.80 -8.04
CA VAL A 20 -20.09 -14.37 -8.17
C VAL A 20 -20.05 -13.78 -6.76
N ALA A 21 -18.86 -13.39 -6.32
CA ALA A 21 -18.62 -12.78 -5.02
C ALA A 21 -18.94 -11.27 -5.04
N ALA A 22 -18.67 -10.60 -6.16
CA ALA A 22 -18.95 -9.18 -6.34
C ALA A 22 -19.01 -8.77 -7.82
N VAL A 23 -19.64 -7.63 -8.07
CA VAL A 23 -19.55 -6.90 -9.35
C VAL A 23 -18.99 -5.50 -9.05
N ILE A 24 -17.80 -5.20 -9.55
CA ILE A 24 -17.12 -3.91 -9.34
C ILE A 24 -16.80 -3.32 -10.70
N ASP A 25 -17.30 -2.11 -10.94
CA ASP A 25 -17.10 -1.36 -12.19
C ASP A 25 -17.42 -2.21 -13.45
N GLY A 26 -18.49 -3.02 -13.37
CA GLY A 26 -18.94 -3.90 -14.45
C GLY A 26 -18.20 -5.24 -14.56
N HIS A 27 -17.16 -5.46 -13.75
CA HIS A 27 -16.41 -6.71 -13.73
C HIS A 27 -16.91 -7.65 -12.62
N LYS A 28 -17.13 -8.92 -12.98
CA LYS A 28 -17.51 -9.99 -12.03
C LYS A 28 -16.27 -10.60 -11.39
N PHE A 29 -16.31 -10.74 -10.08
CA PHE A 29 -15.30 -11.40 -9.26
C PHE A 29 -15.85 -12.72 -8.77
N TYR A 30 -15.08 -13.80 -8.91
CA TYR A 30 -15.54 -15.15 -8.61
C TYR A 30 -14.77 -15.74 -7.44
N SER A 31 -15.49 -16.35 -6.50
CA SER A 31 -14.94 -17.00 -5.30
C SER A 31 -15.62 -18.35 -5.04
N SER A 32 -15.11 -19.11 -4.07
CA SER A 32 -15.69 -20.37 -3.60
C SER A 32 -15.27 -20.62 -2.15
N ASP A 33 -16.01 -21.45 -1.41
CA ASP A 33 -15.64 -21.81 -0.03
C ASP A 33 -14.30 -22.54 0.03
N LYS A 34 -14.01 -23.38 -0.97
CA LYS A 34 -12.69 -24.05 -1.09
C LYS A 34 -11.55 -23.04 -1.20
N LEU A 35 -11.73 -21.98 -1.99
CA LEU A 35 -10.74 -20.91 -2.12
C LEU A 35 -10.55 -20.15 -0.80
N LYS A 36 -11.64 -19.81 -0.12
CA LYS A 36 -11.60 -19.16 1.21
C LYS A 36 -10.82 -20.00 2.23
N GLN A 37 -11.12 -21.30 2.31
CA GLN A 37 -10.44 -22.22 3.23
C GLN A 37 -8.95 -22.37 2.90
N SER A 38 -8.61 -22.47 1.61
CA SER A 38 -7.21 -22.56 1.18
C SER A 38 -6.43 -21.27 1.48
N PHE A 39 -7.07 -20.11 1.31
CA PHE A 39 -6.53 -18.81 1.68
C PHE A 39 -6.22 -18.72 3.19
N ILE A 40 -7.16 -19.11 4.06
CA ILE A 40 -6.97 -19.15 5.51
C ILE A 40 -5.83 -20.11 5.89
N LYS A 41 -5.79 -21.29 5.25
CA LYS A 41 -4.73 -22.29 5.47
C LYS A 41 -3.35 -21.75 5.12
N ALA A 42 -3.22 -20.93 4.07
CA ALA A 42 -1.96 -20.28 3.72
C ALA A 42 -1.49 -19.36 4.86
N PHE A 43 -2.38 -18.53 5.41
CA PHE A 43 -2.07 -17.67 6.55
C PHE A 43 -1.63 -18.44 7.80
N ARG A 44 -2.24 -19.59 8.09
CA ARG A 44 -1.87 -20.41 9.25
C ARG A 44 -0.53 -21.14 9.08
N LYS A 45 -0.13 -21.44 7.85
CA LYS A 45 1.11 -22.21 7.57
C LYS A 45 2.35 -21.33 7.48
N GLU A 46 2.24 -20.16 6.87
CA GLU A 46 3.39 -19.31 6.58
C GLU A 46 3.79 -18.42 7.76
N GLY A 47 5.10 -18.34 8.05
CA GLY A 47 5.63 -17.65 9.23
C GLY A 47 5.22 -16.18 9.35
N ARG A 48 5.03 -15.46 8.24
CA ARG A 48 4.56 -14.06 8.28
C ARG A 48 3.05 -13.90 8.50
N GLY A 49 2.24 -14.87 8.09
CA GLY A 49 0.78 -14.82 8.23
C GLY A 49 0.29 -15.31 9.59
N GLN A 50 1.02 -16.25 10.20
CA GLN A 50 0.66 -16.90 11.46
C GLN A 50 0.22 -15.94 12.58
N PRO A 51 0.91 -14.81 12.83
CA PRO A 51 0.55 -13.96 13.96
C PRO A 51 -0.80 -13.24 13.83
N VAL A 52 -1.40 -13.26 12.65
CA VAL A 52 -2.67 -12.57 12.33
C VAL A 52 -3.70 -13.51 11.69
N ALA A 53 -3.42 -14.82 11.64
CA ALA A 53 -4.24 -15.79 10.92
C ALA A 53 -5.69 -15.85 11.43
N ASP A 54 -5.89 -15.83 12.75
CA ASP A 54 -7.23 -15.87 13.36
C ASP A 54 -8.05 -14.60 13.05
N ASP A 55 -7.39 -13.44 12.99
CA ASP A 55 -8.04 -12.17 12.65
C ASP A 55 -8.42 -12.15 11.15
N VAL A 56 -7.56 -12.72 10.29
CA VAL A 56 -7.83 -12.89 8.85
C VAL A 56 -8.98 -13.84 8.59
N GLU A 57 -9.04 -14.97 9.28
CA GLU A 57 -10.15 -15.92 9.19
C GLU A 57 -11.48 -15.25 9.52
N LYS A 58 -11.57 -14.53 10.65
CA LYS A 58 -12.77 -13.76 11.00
C LYS A 58 -13.15 -12.74 9.93
N MET A 59 -12.17 -12.08 9.30
CA MET A 59 -12.42 -11.13 8.22
C MET A 59 -12.92 -11.81 6.93
N VAL A 60 -12.45 -13.03 6.63
CA VAL A 60 -12.93 -13.82 5.49
C VAL A 60 -14.36 -14.32 5.75
N GLU A 61 -14.66 -14.79 6.95
CA GLU A 61 -16.01 -15.21 7.37
C GLU A 61 -17.02 -14.08 7.31
N LYS A 62 -16.62 -12.86 7.72
CA LYS A 62 -17.44 -11.64 7.64
C LYS A 62 -17.49 -11.02 6.23
N GLU A 63 -16.86 -11.66 5.24
CA GLU A 63 -16.72 -11.16 3.87
C GLU A 63 -16.08 -9.76 3.76
N ILE A 64 -15.23 -9.40 4.71
CA ILE A 64 -14.41 -8.20 4.65
C ILE A 64 -13.24 -8.44 3.69
N ILE A 65 -12.67 -9.65 3.70
CA ILE A 65 -11.67 -10.11 2.73
C ILE A 65 -12.30 -11.19 1.86
N THR A 66 -12.24 -11.01 0.54
CA THR A 66 -12.74 -12.00 -0.41
C THR A 66 -11.63 -12.39 -1.37
N PRO A 67 -11.02 -13.58 -1.21
CA PRO A 67 -10.14 -14.12 -2.24
C PRO A 67 -10.95 -14.46 -3.49
N CYS A 68 -10.44 -14.10 -4.67
CA CYS A 68 -11.10 -14.29 -5.95
C CYS A 68 -10.12 -14.81 -7.00
N TYR A 69 -10.63 -15.49 -8.02
CA TYR A 69 -9.83 -15.80 -9.20
C TYR A 69 -9.71 -14.57 -10.11
N LEU A 70 -8.50 -14.37 -10.63
CA LEU A 70 -8.19 -13.33 -11.60
C LEU A 70 -8.68 -13.76 -12.99
N ASN A 71 -9.35 -12.86 -13.70
CA ASN A 71 -9.64 -13.01 -15.12
C ASN A 71 -8.71 -12.08 -15.92
N LYS A 72 -8.24 -12.49 -17.11
CA LYS A 72 -7.24 -11.76 -17.92
C LYS A 72 -7.62 -10.29 -18.19
N GLY A 73 -8.91 -9.97 -18.26
CA GLY A 73 -9.40 -8.59 -18.42
C GLY A 73 -9.20 -7.66 -17.21
N LEU A 74 -9.05 -8.21 -15.99
CA LEU A 74 -8.94 -7.45 -14.74
C LEU A 74 -7.52 -6.91 -14.46
N ILE A 75 -6.50 -7.52 -15.07
CA ILE A 75 -5.09 -7.16 -14.87
C ILE A 75 -4.83 -5.71 -15.32
N ARG A 76 -5.36 -5.32 -16.48
CA ARG A 76 -5.19 -3.97 -17.02
C ARG A 76 -5.87 -2.92 -16.14
N PHE A 77 -7.04 -3.23 -15.58
CA PHE A 77 -7.77 -2.35 -14.66
C PHE A 77 -6.98 -2.09 -13.36
N LEU A 78 -6.31 -3.11 -12.82
CA LEU A 78 -5.58 -3.02 -11.55
C LEU A 78 -4.15 -2.52 -11.67
N MET A 79 -3.49 -2.71 -12.81
CA MET A 79 -2.16 -2.13 -13.05
C MET A 79 -2.14 -0.59 -12.95
N HIS A 80 -3.27 0.08 -13.19
CA HIS A 80 -3.42 1.51 -12.95
C HIS A 80 -3.48 1.88 -11.46
N ARG A 81 -3.80 0.93 -10.56
CA ARG A 81 -3.90 1.13 -9.11
C ARG A 81 -2.69 0.63 -8.33
N THR A 82 -2.01 -0.42 -8.80
CA THR A 82 -0.91 -1.08 -8.09
C THR A 82 0.37 -1.03 -8.94
N PHE A 83 1.21 -0.02 -8.73
CA PHE A 83 2.44 0.11 -9.53
C PHE A 83 3.51 -0.89 -9.07
N GLY A 84 3.59 -2.03 -9.77
CA GLY A 84 4.71 -2.97 -9.69
C GLY A 84 4.55 -4.13 -10.66
N GLY A 85 5.51 -4.28 -11.59
CA GLY A 85 5.85 -5.50 -12.35
C GLY A 85 4.75 -6.16 -13.20
N ALA A 86 4.99 -6.29 -14.52
CA ALA A 86 4.05 -6.83 -15.51
C ALA A 86 3.73 -8.34 -15.41
N ASN A 87 3.96 -9.03 -14.29
CA ASN A 87 3.64 -10.45 -14.10
C ASN A 87 3.40 -10.78 -12.62
N LYS A 88 2.38 -10.17 -12.00
CA LYS A 88 1.97 -10.55 -10.64
C LYS A 88 0.89 -11.62 -10.70
N THR A 89 1.22 -12.81 -10.20
CA THR A 89 0.28 -13.94 -10.02
C THR A 89 -0.77 -13.68 -8.93
N ILE A 90 -0.54 -12.66 -8.10
CA ILE A 90 -1.43 -12.25 -7.03
C ILE A 90 -1.55 -10.73 -7.03
N MET A 91 -2.78 -10.22 -6.95
CA MET A 91 -3.08 -8.80 -6.81
C MET A 91 -4.06 -8.57 -5.68
N GLY A 92 -4.02 -7.40 -5.06
CA GLY A 92 -4.96 -6.99 -4.02
C GLY A 92 -5.51 -5.62 -4.35
N PHE A 93 -6.72 -5.32 -3.86
CA PHE A 93 -7.16 -3.95 -3.68
C PHE A 93 -8.22 -3.83 -2.59
N TYR A 94 -8.10 -2.79 -1.80
CA TYR A 94 -9.14 -2.29 -0.92
C TYR A 94 -10.13 -1.41 -1.68
N HIS A 95 -11.41 -1.78 -1.67
CA HIS A 95 -12.47 -1.00 -2.28
C HIS A 95 -13.12 -0.05 -1.26
N MET A 96 -12.73 1.23 -1.29
CA MET A 96 -13.17 2.25 -0.31
C MET A 96 -14.69 2.35 -0.10
N LYS A 97 -15.50 2.34 -1.16
CA LYS A 97 -16.97 2.53 -1.03
C LYS A 97 -17.65 1.38 -0.27
N ILE A 98 -17.32 0.14 -0.62
CA ILE A 98 -17.93 -1.07 -0.02
C ILE A 98 -17.14 -1.60 1.19
N LYS A 99 -15.98 -1.01 1.47
CA LYS A 99 -15.12 -1.33 2.62
C LYS A 99 -14.68 -2.81 2.67
N LYS A 100 -14.44 -3.40 1.50
CA LYS A 100 -14.00 -4.80 1.34
C LYS A 100 -12.65 -4.87 0.62
N ILE A 101 -11.88 -5.89 0.90
CA ILE A 101 -10.62 -6.24 0.24
C ILE A 101 -10.89 -7.40 -0.72
N TYR A 102 -10.38 -7.29 -1.93
CA TYR A 102 -10.39 -8.38 -2.91
C TYR A 102 -8.95 -8.80 -3.18
N VAL A 103 -8.67 -10.08 -2.98
CA VAL A 103 -7.35 -10.67 -3.25
C VAL A 103 -7.47 -11.57 -4.47
N LEU A 104 -6.95 -11.13 -5.59
CA LEU A 104 -7.06 -11.80 -6.88
C LEU A 104 -5.89 -12.74 -7.08
N ILE A 105 -6.20 -13.98 -7.44
CA ILE A 105 -5.24 -15.06 -7.60
C ILE A 105 -5.34 -15.54 -9.05
N ASP A 106 -4.22 -15.46 -9.79
CA ASP A 106 -4.16 -15.92 -11.17
C ASP A 106 -4.39 -17.44 -11.25
N ASN A 107 -5.30 -17.84 -12.13
CA ASN A 107 -5.63 -19.23 -12.40
C ASN A 107 -4.83 -19.81 -13.58
N ASN A 108 -4.01 -19.01 -14.28
CA ASN A 108 -3.09 -19.47 -15.32
C ASN A 108 -1.73 -19.89 -14.76
N ILE A 109 -1.58 -19.88 -13.44
CA ILE A 109 -0.48 -20.56 -12.79
C ILE A 109 -0.67 -22.04 -13.15
N ASN A 110 0.27 -22.58 -13.93
CA ASN A 110 0.26 -23.97 -14.36
C ASN A 110 -0.11 -24.88 -13.19
N ILE A 111 -0.69 -26.05 -13.49
CA ILE A 111 -0.93 -27.15 -12.55
C ILE A 111 0.38 -27.57 -11.80
N PHE A 112 1.54 -27.06 -12.26
CA PHE A 112 2.89 -27.23 -11.71
C PHE A 112 3.55 -25.92 -11.23
N GLY A 113 2.85 -24.79 -11.26
CA GLY A 113 3.32 -23.50 -10.76
C GLY A 113 2.74 -23.23 -9.37
N THR A 114 3.58 -22.88 -8.42
CA THR A 114 3.12 -22.45 -7.09
C THR A 114 3.11 -20.92 -7.07
N GLY A 115 1.94 -20.29 -7.03
CA GLY A 115 1.88 -18.90 -6.59
C GLY A 115 2.41 -18.82 -5.16
N SER A 116 3.34 -17.90 -4.89
CA SER A 116 3.97 -17.83 -3.56
C SER A 116 2.95 -17.42 -2.50
N SER A 117 2.69 -18.30 -1.50
CA SER A 117 1.89 -17.96 -0.32
C SER A 117 2.37 -16.67 0.34
N ASP A 118 3.67 -16.43 0.29
CA ASP A 118 4.29 -15.24 0.88
C ASP A 118 3.78 -13.95 0.22
N MET A 119 3.67 -13.96 -1.11
CA MET A 119 3.12 -12.83 -1.87
C MET A 119 1.62 -12.65 -1.63
N LEU A 120 0.86 -13.75 -1.45
CA LEU A 120 -0.55 -13.71 -1.04
C LEU A 120 -0.73 -12.97 0.27
N ILE A 121 0.05 -13.36 1.25
CA ILE A 121 -0.02 -12.83 2.60
C ILE A 121 0.45 -11.38 2.61
N SER A 122 1.60 -11.07 1.99
CA SER A 122 2.11 -9.69 1.88
C SER A 122 1.09 -8.75 1.27
N THR A 123 0.51 -9.14 0.14
CA THR A 123 -0.51 -8.36 -0.57
C THR A 123 -1.75 -8.15 0.30
N THR A 124 -2.22 -9.19 0.97
CA THR A 124 -3.40 -9.07 1.86
C THR A 124 -3.10 -8.15 3.04
N MET A 125 -1.93 -8.27 3.66
CA MET A 125 -1.52 -7.42 4.78
C MET A 125 -1.44 -5.95 4.37
N HIS A 126 -0.88 -5.68 3.19
CA HIS A 126 -0.86 -4.38 2.55
C HIS A 126 -2.27 -3.78 2.46
N GLU A 127 -3.22 -4.52 1.86
CA GLU A 127 -4.60 -4.04 1.72
C GLU A 127 -5.34 -3.89 3.06
N CYS A 128 -5.02 -4.69 4.07
CA CYS A 128 -5.55 -4.52 5.42
C CYS A 128 -5.14 -3.18 6.03
N MET A 129 -3.94 -2.66 5.74
CA MET A 129 -3.51 -1.36 6.24
C MET A 129 -4.31 -0.23 5.58
N HIS A 130 -4.58 -0.31 4.27
CA HIS A 130 -5.50 0.61 3.58
C HIS A 130 -6.91 0.55 4.15
N LEU A 131 -7.44 -0.65 4.42
CA LEU A 131 -8.75 -0.82 5.06
C LEU A 131 -8.79 -0.14 6.43
N LEU A 132 -7.77 -0.32 7.26
CA LEU A 132 -7.71 0.30 8.58
C LEU A 132 -7.63 1.83 8.49
N ALA A 133 -6.80 2.36 7.60
CA ALA A 133 -6.67 3.79 7.36
C ALA A 133 -8.00 4.40 6.90
N GLY A 134 -8.70 3.74 5.96
CA GLY A 134 -9.94 4.25 5.39
C GLY A 134 -11.19 4.05 6.26
N THR A 135 -11.22 3.06 7.15
CA THR A 135 -12.42 2.76 7.96
C THR A 135 -12.30 3.19 9.42
N LYS A 136 -11.08 3.22 9.96
CA LYS A 136 -10.79 3.53 11.37
C LYS A 136 -9.57 4.46 11.47
N SER A 137 -9.57 5.55 10.72
CA SER A 137 -8.44 6.50 10.59
C SER A 137 -7.85 6.98 11.93
N SER A 138 -8.69 7.30 12.93
CA SER A 138 -8.23 7.66 14.27
C SER A 138 -7.46 6.52 14.96
N LYS A 139 -7.91 5.27 14.76
CA LYS A 139 -7.24 4.09 15.31
C LYS A 139 -5.93 3.81 14.56
N PHE A 140 -5.94 3.91 13.23
CA PHE A 140 -4.75 3.84 12.40
C PHE A 140 -3.67 4.80 12.91
N LEU A 141 -4.03 6.08 13.07
CA LEU A 141 -3.12 7.10 13.60
C LEU A 141 -2.66 6.79 15.03
N SER A 142 -3.55 6.33 15.91
CA SER A 142 -3.15 5.98 17.28
C SER A 142 -2.09 4.87 17.34
N ILE A 143 -2.06 3.98 16.35
CA ILE A 143 -1.11 2.86 16.27
C ILE A 143 0.19 3.31 15.58
N PHE A 144 0.07 4.09 14.50
CA PHE A 144 1.16 4.31 13.56
C PHE A 144 1.68 5.76 13.47
N ARG A 145 1.10 6.73 14.19
CA ARG A 145 1.47 8.16 14.11
C ARG A 145 2.97 8.37 14.19
N LYS A 146 3.62 7.85 15.24
CA LYS A 146 5.07 7.99 15.41
C LYS A 146 5.86 7.39 14.23
N THR A 147 5.45 6.22 13.74
CA THR A 147 6.08 5.56 12.58
C THR A 147 5.99 6.45 11.34
N VAL A 148 4.80 7.00 11.07
CA VAL A 148 4.54 7.88 9.91
C VAL A 148 5.32 9.19 10.03
N GLU A 149 5.30 9.83 11.21
CA GLU A 149 6.05 11.06 11.47
C GLU A 149 7.57 10.87 11.35
N ASP A 150 8.11 9.78 11.91
CA ASP A 150 9.54 9.48 11.80
C ASP A 150 9.96 9.26 10.34
N TYR A 151 9.12 8.57 9.56
CA TYR A 151 9.32 8.41 8.12
C TYR A 151 9.34 9.76 7.39
N TYR A 152 8.33 10.60 7.59
CA TYR A 152 8.26 11.89 6.90
C TYR A 152 9.38 12.85 7.30
N LYS A 153 9.82 12.84 8.56
CA LYS A 153 10.99 13.61 8.98
C LYS A 153 12.23 13.24 8.16
N HIS A 154 12.46 11.95 7.94
CA HIS A 154 13.57 11.49 7.09
C HIS A 154 13.33 11.79 5.61
N ALA A 155 12.12 11.56 5.10
CA ALA A 155 11.78 11.84 3.71
C ALA A 155 12.00 13.32 3.36
N PHE A 156 11.44 14.25 4.13
CA PHE A 156 11.58 15.68 3.87
C PHE A 156 13.01 16.17 4.10
N GLN A 157 13.73 15.63 5.08
CA GLN A 157 15.16 15.91 5.23
C GLN A 157 15.94 15.56 3.96
N ASN A 158 15.65 14.40 3.35
CA ASN A 158 16.33 13.95 2.14
C ASN A 158 15.89 14.71 0.88
N ILE A 159 14.60 15.00 0.72
CA ILE A 159 14.03 15.64 -0.47
C ILE A 159 14.42 17.12 -0.53
N PHE A 160 14.26 17.83 0.58
CA PHE A 160 14.49 19.29 0.66
C PHE A 160 15.86 19.65 1.21
N LEU A 161 16.77 18.68 1.34
CA LEU A 161 18.14 18.86 1.82
C LEU A 161 18.20 19.71 3.11
N LEU A 162 17.39 19.34 4.11
CA LEU A 162 17.26 20.12 5.34
C LEU A 162 18.55 20.07 6.17
N LYS A 163 18.90 21.19 6.80
CA LYS A 163 20.08 21.35 7.67
C LYS A 163 20.10 20.32 8.81
N SER A 164 18.92 19.98 9.33
CA SER A 164 18.69 18.97 10.37
C SER A 164 17.36 18.24 10.14
N LYS A 165 17.19 17.07 10.77
CA LYS A 165 15.91 16.35 10.81
C LYS A 165 14.84 17.27 11.43
N PRO A 166 13.66 17.45 10.81
CA PRO A 166 12.57 18.22 11.41
C PRO A 166 12.18 17.65 12.77
N LYS A 167 11.93 18.53 13.75
CA LYS A 167 11.50 18.11 15.10
C LYS A 167 10.06 17.63 15.09
N ASP A 168 9.21 18.33 14.36
CA ASP A 168 7.78 18.07 14.24
C ASP A 168 7.35 18.13 12.76
N VAL A 169 6.46 17.22 12.39
CA VAL A 169 5.79 17.15 11.08
C VAL A 169 4.30 16.83 11.22
N SER A 170 3.74 16.97 12.43
CA SER A 170 2.37 16.56 12.77
C SER A 170 1.34 17.26 11.88
N ASN A 171 1.51 18.56 11.62
CA ASN A 171 0.63 19.33 10.74
C ASN A 171 0.62 18.78 9.30
N ILE A 172 1.78 18.32 8.80
CA ILE A 172 1.91 17.71 7.47
C ILE A 172 1.21 16.34 7.46
N VAL A 173 1.44 15.51 8.48
CA VAL A 173 0.79 14.20 8.60
C VAL A 173 -0.72 14.33 8.69
N ASP A 174 -1.22 15.25 9.53
CA ASP A 174 -2.64 15.50 9.69
C ASP A 174 -3.27 16.04 8.39
N TYR A 175 -2.54 16.87 7.65
CA TYR A 175 -2.95 17.32 6.32
C TYR A 175 -3.08 16.14 5.35
N LEU A 176 -2.07 15.29 5.26
CA LEU A 176 -2.04 14.14 4.34
C LEU A 176 -3.10 13.09 4.66
N ILE A 177 -3.34 12.79 5.94
CA ILE A 177 -4.42 11.87 6.34
C ILE A 177 -5.80 12.41 5.96
N LYS A 178 -6.02 13.72 6.12
CA LYS A 178 -7.28 14.36 5.69
C LYS A 178 -7.42 14.32 4.17
N PHE A 179 -6.30 14.51 3.45
CA PHE A 179 -6.25 14.46 2.00
C PHE A 179 -6.58 13.06 1.47
N GLU A 180 -5.95 12.01 2.02
CA GLU A 180 -6.19 10.60 1.69
C GLU A 180 -7.66 10.20 1.90
N ASN A 181 -8.23 10.55 3.07
CA ASN A 181 -9.57 10.08 3.44
C ASN A 181 -10.72 10.79 2.71
N LYS A 182 -10.57 12.09 2.42
CA LYS A 182 -11.67 12.85 1.83
C LYS A 182 -11.82 12.58 0.33
N GLY A 183 -10.73 12.24 -0.36
CA GLY A 183 -10.67 12.36 -1.82
C GLY A 183 -10.83 13.83 -2.20
N SER A 184 -9.84 14.41 -2.87
CA SER A 184 -9.91 15.84 -3.16
C SER A 184 -10.84 16.11 -4.35
N SER A 185 -11.99 16.76 -4.11
CA SER A 185 -12.85 17.29 -5.17
C SER A 185 -12.19 18.42 -5.96
N ASP A 186 -11.19 19.08 -5.37
CA ASP A 186 -10.32 20.08 -6.03
C ASP A 186 -8.85 19.83 -5.67
N ILE A 187 -8.23 18.98 -6.49
CA ILE A 187 -6.82 18.59 -6.37
C ILE A 187 -5.91 19.82 -6.40
N ASN A 188 -6.20 20.82 -7.23
CA ASN A 188 -5.33 22.00 -7.38
C ASN A 188 -5.33 22.86 -6.11
N LYS A 189 -6.50 23.12 -5.53
CA LYS A 189 -6.61 23.85 -4.25
C LYS A 189 -5.88 23.11 -3.13
N SER A 190 -6.04 21.79 -3.08
CA SER A 190 -5.37 20.97 -2.07
C SER A 190 -3.86 21.04 -2.23
N LEU A 191 -3.34 20.78 -3.42
CA LEU A 191 -1.90 20.87 -3.69
C LEU A 191 -1.31 22.27 -3.45
N THR A 192 -2.09 23.33 -3.64
CA THR A 192 -1.69 24.70 -3.30
C THR A 192 -1.57 24.89 -1.78
N GLN A 193 -2.52 24.36 -1.00
CA GLN A 193 -2.43 24.37 0.46
C GLN A 193 -1.23 23.55 0.95
N TYR A 194 -0.98 22.40 0.31
CA TYR A 194 0.15 21.55 0.67
C TYR A 194 1.49 22.21 0.35
N PHE A 195 1.60 22.85 -0.81
CA PHE A 195 2.76 23.67 -1.18
C PHE A 195 3.06 24.70 -0.10
N LYS A 196 2.07 25.52 0.27
CA LYS A 196 2.23 26.58 1.27
C LYS A 196 2.62 26.04 2.65
N LEU A 197 2.06 24.88 3.03
CA LEU A 197 2.41 24.21 4.28
C LEU A 197 3.89 23.80 4.27
N LEU A 198 4.35 23.10 3.23
CA LEU A 198 5.75 22.68 3.11
C LEU A 198 6.72 23.86 3.00
N GLU A 199 6.34 24.90 2.25
CA GLU A 199 7.10 26.14 2.13
C GLU A 199 7.29 26.81 3.50
N GLY A 200 6.20 27.01 4.25
CA GLY A 200 6.23 27.63 5.57
C GLY A 200 7.06 26.84 6.59
N GLU A 201 7.03 25.51 6.52
CA GLU A 201 7.76 24.64 7.43
C GLU A 201 9.26 24.52 7.09
N PHE A 202 9.63 24.55 5.80
CA PHE A 202 10.97 24.11 5.38
C PHE A 202 11.86 25.17 4.72
N LYS A 203 11.32 26.31 4.28
CA LYS A 203 12.11 27.33 3.55
C LYS A 203 13.34 27.84 4.33
N ASP A 204 13.24 27.96 5.65
CA ASP A 204 14.33 28.48 6.49
C ASP A 204 15.27 27.35 6.97
N MET A 205 14.82 26.10 6.84
CA MET A 205 15.53 24.91 7.27
C MET A 205 16.34 24.25 6.16
N THR A 206 16.07 24.54 4.88
CA THR A 206 16.78 23.96 3.75
C THR A 206 18.20 24.52 3.60
N ARG A 207 19.06 23.74 2.93
CA ARG A 207 20.38 24.17 2.46
C ARG A 207 20.35 24.77 1.05
N PHE A 208 19.23 24.66 0.34
CA PHE A 208 19.04 25.33 -0.94
C PHE A 208 18.98 26.85 -0.74
N ASP A 209 19.38 27.60 -1.77
CA ASP A 209 18.93 28.98 -1.87
C ASP A 209 17.42 29.04 -2.17
N GLU A 210 16.84 30.23 -2.11
CA GLU A 210 15.40 30.41 -2.27
C GLU A 210 14.91 29.91 -3.65
N ALA A 211 15.63 30.21 -4.73
CA ALA A 211 15.24 29.82 -6.08
C ALA A 211 15.26 28.30 -6.28
N ASP A 212 16.32 27.63 -5.79
CA ASP A 212 16.45 26.17 -5.85
C ASP A 212 15.44 25.46 -4.95
N PHE A 213 15.14 26.02 -3.77
CA PHE A 213 14.10 25.49 -2.89
C PHE A 213 12.72 25.55 -3.57
N GLN A 214 12.38 26.69 -4.16
CA GLN A 214 11.11 26.87 -4.88
C GLN A 214 10.99 25.90 -6.06
N LYS A 215 12.08 25.69 -6.81
CA LYS A 215 12.14 24.72 -7.90
C LYS A 215 11.95 23.28 -7.41
N MET A 216 12.60 22.92 -6.30
CA MET A 216 12.47 21.60 -5.68
C MET A 216 11.04 21.34 -5.20
N LEU A 217 10.46 22.30 -4.47
CA LEU A 217 9.09 22.21 -3.95
C LEU A 217 8.06 22.16 -5.08
N THR A 218 8.25 22.96 -6.13
CA THR A 218 7.40 22.91 -7.34
C THR A 218 7.51 21.54 -8.00
N GLY A 219 8.73 21.01 -8.18
CA GLY A 219 8.96 19.68 -8.73
C GLY A 219 8.27 18.58 -7.93
N TYR A 220 8.32 18.65 -6.60
CA TYR A 220 7.62 17.75 -5.68
C TYR A 220 6.10 17.79 -5.88
N ILE A 221 5.49 18.98 -5.88
CA ILE A 221 4.04 19.14 -6.07
C ILE A 221 3.60 18.72 -7.48
N VAL A 222 4.41 18.99 -8.51
CA VAL A 222 4.13 18.54 -9.89
C VAL A 222 4.17 17.01 -9.98
N ALA A 223 5.12 16.35 -9.31
CA ALA A 223 5.17 14.89 -9.27
C ALA A 223 3.88 14.29 -8.69
N ILE A 224 3.41 14.85 -7.57
CA ILE A 224 2.15 14.47 -6.95
C ILE A 224 0.96 14.71 -7.89
N LYS A 225 0.89 15.89 -8.51
CA LYS A 225 -0.20 16.23 -9.42
C LYS A 225 -0.28 15.23 -10.56
N LEU A 226 0.85 14.92 -11.20
CA LEU A 226 0.90 13.95 -12.29
C LEU A 226 0.50 12.55 -11.82
N LEU A 227 0.99 12.11 -10.64
CA LEU A 227 0.57 10.83 -10.04
C LEU A 227 -0.95 10.74 -9.90
N LEU A 228 -1.60 11.79 -9.41
CA LEU A 228 -3.04 11.81 -9.13
C LEU A 228 -3.91 12.03 -10.38
N THR A 229 -3.46 12.83 -11.35
CA THR A 229 -4.32 13.26 -12.48
C THR A 229 -3.98 12.62 -13.81
N ASN A 230 -2.73 12.22 -14.03
CA ASN A 230 -2.31 11.62 -15.30
C ASN A 230 -1.14 10.65 -15.09
N PHE A 231 -1.50 9.45 -14.65
CA PHE A 231 -0.54 8.44 -14.26
C PHE A 231 0.39 8.02 -15.40
N ASP A 232 -0.13 7.84 -16.61
CA ASP A 232 0.71 7.47 -17.76
C ASP A 232 1.78 8.52 -18.07
N VAL A 233 1.44 9.80 -17.93
CA VAL A 233 2.41 10.90 -18.05
C VAL A 233 3.40 10.89 -16.88
N PHE A 234 2.94 10.63 -15.65
CA PHE A 234 3.83 10.46 -14.51
C PHE A 234 4.88 9.38 -14.79
N VAL A 235 4.47 8.19 -15.23
CA VAL A 235 5.37 7.06 -15.54
C VAL A 235 6.42 7.44 -16.60
N LYS A 236 5.98 8.05 -17.70
CA LYS A 236 6.87 8.52 -18.79
C LYS A 236 7.87 9.58 -18.33
N THR A 237 7.54 10.32 -17.26
CA THR A 237 8.35 11.42 -16.75
C THR A 237 9.02 11.13 -15.41
N ALA A 238 8.84 9.92 -14.84
CA ALA A 238 9.29 9.56 -13.49
C ALA A 238 10.78 9.81 -13.26
N ARG A 239 11.61 9.66 -14.30
CA ARG A 239 13.05 9.98 -14.25
C ARG A 239 13.35 11.43 -13.84
N LYS A 240 12.45 12.37 -14.13
CA LYS A 240 12.57 13.79 -13.72
C LYS A 240 12.38 13.98 -12.21
N PHE A 241 11.73 13.03 -11.55
CA PHE A 241 11.41 13.06 -10.11
C PHE A 241 12.25 12.07 -9.31
N VAL A 242 13.38 11.60 -9.87
CA VAL A 242 14.25 10.60 -9.22
C VAL A 242 14.76 11.06 -7.85
N HIS A 243 14.94 12.36 -7.64
CA HIS A 243 15.35 12.94 -6.36
C HIS A 243 14.23 12.82 -5.31
N VAL A 244 12.97 13.05 -5.68
CA VAL A 244 11.80 12.87 -4.80
C VAL A 244 11.68 11.38 -4.41
N ILE A 245 11.64 10.50 -5.42
CA ILE A 245 11.52 9.05 -5.23
C ILE A 245 12.71 8.53 -4.42
N GLY A 246 13.92 9.02 -4.69
CA GLY A 246 15.13 8.67 -3.97
C GLY A 246 15.10 9.11 -2.51
N GLY A 247 14.52 10.28 -2.21
CA GLY A 247 14.34 10.77 -0.85
C GLY A 247 13.42 9.90 -0.01
N PHE A 248 12.28 9.49 -0.57
CA PHE A 248 11.38 8.51 0.05
C PHE A 248 12.04 7.14 0.22
N ARG A 249 12.72 6.63 -0.81
CA ARG A 249 13.44 5.35 -0.72
C ARG A 249 14.49 5.35 0.40
N LYS A 250 15.25 6.43 0.57
CA LYS A 250 16.21 6.58 1.67
C LYS A 250 15.53 6.63 3.04
N ALA A 251 14.33 7.23 3.12
CA ALA A 251 13.57 7.32 4.37
C ALA A 251 13.14 5.94 4.91
N TYR A 252 12.85 4.96 4.05
CA TYR A 252 12.62 3.58 4.48
C TYR A 252 13.82 3.01 5.22
N GLN A 253 15.01 3.12 4.62
CA GLN A 253 16.25 2.61 5.21
C GLN A 253 16.56 3.28 6.55
N GLN A 254 16.32 4.59 6.65
CA GLN A 254 16.60 5.37 7.87
C GLN A 254 15.58 5.11 8.98
N THR A 255 14.32 4.87 8.63
CA THR A 255 13.23 4.69 9.61
C THR A 255 13.10 3.24 10.07
N PHE A 256 13.25 2.28 9.15
CA PHE A 256 12.95 0.86 9.40
C PHE A 256 14.18 -0.04 9.34
N GLY A 257 15.35 0.49 8.96
CA GLY A 257 16.57 -0.30 8.77
C GLY A 257 16.58 -1.14 7.49
N GLU A 258 15.56 -1.01 6.64
CA GLU A 258 15.39 -1.82 5.42
C GLU A 258 14.92 -0.95 4.25
N ARG A 259 15.22 -1.38 3.01
CA ARG A 259 14.79 -0.68 1.80
C ARG A 259 13.39 -1.16 1.39
N ASN A 260 12.58 -0.26 0.84
CA ASN A 260 11.36 -0.68 0.13
C ASN A 260 11.74 -1.42 -1.16
N THR A 261 11.45 -2.71 -1.21
CA THR A 261 11.61 -3.59 -2.37
C THR A 261 10.27 -3.99 -3.01
N PHE A 262 9.14 -3.52 -2.46
CA PHE A 262 7.79 -3.93 -2.86
C PHE A 262 7.16 -2.98 -3.88
N THR A 263 7.32 -1.68 -3.68
CA THR A 263 6.67 -0.63 -4.47
C THR A 263 7.63 0.52 -4.81
N THR A 264 7.24 1.34 -5.78
CA THR A 264 7.94 2.62 -6.02
C THR A 264 7.41 3.64 -5.01
N PRO A 265 8.27 4.26 -4.17
CA PRO A 265 7.81 4.99 -3.00
C PRO A 265 7.40 6.44 -3.32
N ILE A 266 6.62 6.64 -4.39
CA ILE A 266 6.04 7.95 -4.72
C ILE A 266 4.65 8.14 -4.11
N GLN A 267 3.95 7.04 -3.84
CA GLN A 267 2.59 7.08 -3.31
C GLN A 267 2.56 7.66 -1.88
N GLU A 268 3.66 7.51 -1.13
CA GLU A 268 3.92 8.07 0.19
C GLU A 268 3.96 9.60 0.18
N ALA A 269 4.08 10.25 -0.99
CA ALA A 269 3.95 11.70 -1.10
C ALA A 269 2.53 12.20 -0.77
N VAL A 270 1.53 11.32 -0.84
CA VAL A 270 0.11 11.65 -0.63
C VAL A 270 -0.64 10.68 0.28
N TYR A 271 -0.18 9.44 0.41
CA TYR A 271 -0.86 8.38 1.14
C TYR A 271 0.01 7.89 2.31
N PRO A 272 -0.17 8.46 3.52
CA PRO A 272 0.48 7.93 4.71
C PRO A 272 0.19 6.45 4.97
N SER A 273 -0.94 5.91 4.50
CA SER A 273 -1.22 4.48 4.60
C SER A 273 -0.19 3.62 3.87
N GLU A 274 0.33 4.05 2.72
CA GLU A 274 1.34 3.31 1.94
C GLU A 274 2.62 3.05 2.72
N ILE A 275 3.04 4.02 3.55
CA ILE A 275 4.18 3.85 4.47
C ILE A 275 3.93 2.64 5.39
N ILE A 276 2.70 2.51 5.88
CA ILE A 276 2.32 1.45 6.80
C ILE A 276 2.04 0.13 6.07
N CYS A 277 1.53 0.20 4.84
CA CYS A 277 1.41 -0.95 3.97
C CYS A 277 2.77 -1.60 3.76
N VAL A 278 3.77 -0.85 3.29
CA VAL A 278 5.15 -1.35 3.11
C VAL A 278 5.78 -1.76 4.44
N TYR A 279 5.55 -1.01 5.52
CA TYR A 279 6.00 -1.40 6.86
C TYR A 279 5.45 -2.77 7.29
N SER A 280 4.19 -3.07 6.98
CA SER A 280 3.57 -4.36 7.29
C SER A 280 4.18 -5.51 6.49
N GLU A 281 4.67 -5.24 5.29
CA GLU A 281 5.38 -6.21 4.45
C GLU A 281 6.82 -6.44 4.94
N LEU A 282 7.51 -5.37 5.36
CA LEU A 282 8.87 -5.44 5.92
C LEU A 282 8.90 -6.08 7.31
N LYS A 283 7.95 -5.73 8.19
CA LYS A 283 7.93 -6.11 9.61
C LYS A 283 6.60 -6.80 9.98
N PRO A 284 6.24 -7.93 9.34
CA PRO A 284 4.91 -8.55 9.50
C PRO A 284 4.62 -9.05 10.92
N THR A 285 5.66 -9.35 11.70
CA THR A 285 5.54 -9.85 13.07
C THR A 285 5.52 -8.74 14.13
N ASP A 286 5.66 -7.48 13.73
CA ASP A 286 5.69 -6.35 14.67
C ASP A 286 4.35 -6.20 15.42
N SER A 287 4.45 -5.86 16.71
CA SER A 287 3.28 -5.75 17.59
C SER A 287 2.23 -4.74 17.10
N LYS A 288 2.63 -3.69 16.37
CA LYS A 288 1.70 -2.71 15.79
C LYS A 288 0.85 -3.33 14.69
N ILE A 289 1.42 -4.24 13.88
CA ILE A 289 0.68 -4.96 12.85
C ILE A 289 -0.37 -5.86 13.50
N LYS A 290 0.00 -6.64 14.52
CA LYS A 290 -0.98 -7.46 15.27
C LYS A 290 -2.11 -6.61 15.88
N ARG A 291 -1.78 -5.44 16.44
CA ARG A 291 -2.78 -4.49 16.97
C ARG A 291 -3.68 -3.92 15.88
N ALA A 292 -3.18 -3.72 14.67
CA ALA A 292 -3.94 -3.27 13.52
C ALA A 292 -4.96 -4.33 13.08
N PHE A 293 -4.54 -5.59 12.97
CA PHE A 293 -5.42 -6.70 12.62
C PHE A 293 -6.53 -6.94 13.65
N LYS A 294 -6.19 -6.96 14.94
CA LYS A 294 -7.19 -7.00 16.03
C LYS A 294 -8.18 -5.84 15.99
N ALA A 295 -7.78 -4.69 15.48
CA ALA A 295 -8.66 -3.55 15.34
C ALA A 295 -9.59 -3.67 14.12
N LEU A 296 -9.31 -4.56 13.17
CA LEU A 296 -10.13 -4.80 11.97
C LEU A 296 -11.13 -5.94 12.16
N SER A 297 -10.70 -7.04 12.78
CA SER A 297 -11.50 -8.23 13.08
C SER A 297 -12.62 -7.97 14.09
#